data_AF-A0A6J8BGU2-F1
#
_entry.id   AF-A0A6J8BGU2-F1
#
_cell.length_a   1.000
_cell.length_b   1.000
_cell.length_c   1.000
_cell.angle_alpha   90.00
_cell.angle_beta   90.00
_cell.angle_gamma   90.00
#
_symmetry.space_group_name_H-M   'P 1'
#
loop_
_entity.id
_entity.type
_entity.pdbx_description
1 polymer ?
#
loop_
_entity_poly.entity_id
_entity_poly.type
_entity_poly.pdbx_seq_one_letter_code
_entity_poly.pdbx_strand_id
1 'polypeptide(L)'
;MEEERLTTVERDNRILLQKMAYIMKYGGSVDNQKHDYKKKSLNKTKRQRELLRITHENLAILKRITAKEPHYNHLRWKHENQINQQYLNNISKFPHKWRQGQSHYKLYQMQQLAANERIRQQVETSQQQNTAESALTTLLNQKRGSLDPKSPPLIKI
;
A
#
# COMPACT_ATOMS: atom_id res chain seq x y z
N MET A 1 50.66 -65.88 -37.54
CA MET A 1 50.22 -66.16 -36.15
C MET A 1 50.61 -65.04 -35.18
N GLU A 2 51.89 -64.73 -34.96
CA GLU A 2 52.27 -63.66 -34.00
C GLU A 2 52.07 -62.23 -34.54
N GLU A 3 52.40 -61.98 -35.82
CA GLU A 3 52.19 -60.67 -36.46
C GLU A 3 50.69 -60.28 -36.56
N GLU A 4 49.81 -61.26 -36.79
CA GLU A 4 48.36 -61.06 -36.83
C GLU A 4 47.80 -60.68 -35.45
N ARG A 5 48.44 -61.16 -34.38
CA ARG A 5 48.09 -60.78 -33.00
C ARG A 5 48.57 -59.38 -32.67
N LEU A 6 49.80 -59.04 -33.05
CA LEU A 6 50.35 -57.70 -32.85
C LEU A 6 49.54 -56.64 -33.59
N THR A 7 49.18 -56.88 -34.85
CA THR A 7 48.35 -55.95 -35.64
C THR A 7 46.93 -55.79 -35.08
N THR A 8 46.37 -56.84 -34.47
CA THR A 8 45.08 -56.75 -33.76
C THR A 8 45.21 -55.89 -32.50
N VAL A 9 46.27 -56.11 -31.71
CA VAL A 9 46.55 -55.33 -30.49
C VAL A 9 46.79 -53.86 -30.82
N GLU A 10 47.53 -53.54 -31.89
CA GLU A 10 47.76 -52.17 -32.32
C GLU A 10 46.47 -51.48 -32.80
N ARG A 11 45.63 -52.21 -33.54
CA ARG A 11 44.32 -51.70 -33.97
C ARG A 11 43.43 -51.41 -32.76
N ASP A 12 43.39 -52.30 -31.79
CA ASP A 12 42.58 -52.16 -30.59
C ASP A 12 43.08 -51.02 -29.70
N ASN A 13 44.40 -50.88 -29.55
CA ASN A 13 45.02 -49.75 -28.84
C ASN A 13 44.68 -48.41 -29.50
N ARG A 14 44.69 -48.34 -30.83
CA ARG A 14 44.29 -47.14 -31.57
C ARG A 14 42.82 -46.78 -31.32
N ILE A 15 41.92 -47.77 -31.39
CA ILE A 15 40.49 -47.56 -31.14
C ILE A 15 40.26 -47.11 -29.69
N LEU A 16 40.96 -47.71 -28.73
CA LEU A 16 40.87 -47.37 -27.33
C LEU A 16 41.29 -45.91 -27.08
N LEU A 17 42.45 -45.50 -27.62
CA LEU A 17 42.95 -44.13 -27.49
C LEU A 17 41.99 -43.12 -28.12
N GLN A 18 41.40 -43.45 -29.29
CA GLN A 18 40.42 -42.59 -29.94
C GLN A 18 39.16 -42.40 -29.07
N LYS A 19 38.65 -43.47 -28.45
CA LYS A 19 37.50 -43.41 -27.55
C LYS A 19 37.82 -42.64 -26.27
N MET A 20 39.01 -42.84 -25.68
CA MET A 20 39.44 -42.10 -24.50
C MET A 20 39.60 -40.60 -24.81
N ALA A 21 40.22 -40.25 -25.93
CA ALA A 21 40.33 -38.87 -26.38
C ALA A 21 38.96 -38.21 -26.59
N TYR A 22 38.00 -38.95 -27.15
CA TYR A 22 36.62 -38.50 -27.30
C TYR A 22 35.96 -38.23 -25.93
N ILE A 23 36.06 -39.17 -25.00
CA ILE A 23 35.50 -39.01 -23.65
C ILE A 23 36.15 -37.85 -22.90
N MET A 24 37.48 -37.71 -22.98
CA MET A 24 38.23 -36.62 -22.36
C MET A 24 37.88 -35.26 -22.95
N LYS A 25 37.70 -35.18 -24.28
CA LYS A 25 37.34 -33.93 -24.97
C LYS A 25 35.92 -33.45 -24.63
N TYR A 26 34.96 -34.36 -24.51
CA TYR A 26 33.55 -34.03 -24.29
C TYR A 26 33.07 -34.28 -22.84
N GLY A 27 33.98 -34.65 -21.94
CA GLY A 27 33.79 -34.70 -20.48
C GLY A 27 32.70 -35.66 -19.99
N GLY A 28 32.25 -36.60 -20.82
CA GLY A 28 31.13 -37.50 -20.47
C GLY A 28 29.81 -36.76 -20.21
N SER A 29 29.63 -35.56 -20.78
CA SER A 29 28.39 -34.79 -20.58
C SER A 29 27.22 -35.54 -21.19
N VAL A 30 26.37 -36.11 -20.34
CA VAL A 30 25.11 -36.71 -20.73
C VAL A 30 24.18 -35.57 -21.18
N ASP A 31 23.76 -35.58 -22.43
CA ASP A 31 22.89 -34.57 -23.06
C ASP A 31 21.42 -34.61 -22.55
N ASN A 32 21.18 -35.27 -21.41
CA ASN A 32 19.86 -35.39 -20.78
C ASN A 32 19.30 -34.06 -20.26
N GLN A 33 20.05 -32.96 -20.42
CA GLN A 33 19.57 -31.62 -20.12
C GLN A 33 18.65 -31.17 -21.25
N LYS A 34 17.40 -31.63 -21.20
CA LYS A 34 16.34 -31.12 -22.08
C LYS A 34 16.09 -29.66 -21.75
N HIS A 35 16.85 -28.76 -22.37
CA HIS A 35 16.75 -27.30 -22.20
C HIS A 35 15.32 -26.79 -22.50
N ASP A 36 14.53 -27.56 -23.24
CA ASP A 36 13.15 -27.25 -23.60
C ASP A 36 12.09 -27.80 -22.65
N TYR A 37 12.47 -28.29 -21.46
CA TYR A 37 11.48 -28.70 -20.48
C TYR A 37 10.75 -27.49 -19.87
N LYS A 38 9.69 -27.04 -20.54
CA LYS A 38 8.74 -26.08 -19.97
C LYS A 38 7.94 -26.76 -18.87
N LYS A 39 8.23 -26.40 -17.61
CA LYS A 39 7.45 -26.83 -16.43
C LYS A 39 5.97 -26.53 -16.68
N LYS A 40 5.15 -27.57 -16.88
CA LYS A 40 3.70 -27.42 -17.05
C LYS A 40 3.07 -27.28 -15.66
N SER A 41 2.35 -26.17 -15.43
CA SER A 41 1.51 -26.08 -14.23
C SER A 41 0.37 -27.10 -14.35
N LEU A 42 0.31 -28.03 -13.39
CA LEU A 42 -0.75 -29.05 -13.30
C LEU A 42 -2.17 -28.46 -13.30
N ASN A 43 -2.32 -27.19 -12.92
CA ASN A 43 -3.61 -26.51 -12.79
C ASN A 43 -3.92 -25.51 -13.92
N LYS A 44 -3.08 -25.41 -14.97
CA LYS A 44 -3.24 -24.39 -16.03
C LYS A 44 -4.61 -24.49 -16.71
N THR A 45 -5.02 -25.71 -17.09
CA THR A 45 -6.28 -25.95 -17.78
C THR A 45 -7.49 -25.63 -16.90
N LYS A 46 -7.46 -26.02 -15.62
CA LYS A 46 -8.51 -25.70 -14.65
C LYS A 46 -8.65 -24.20 -14.47
N ARG A 47 -7.53 -23.49 -14.29
CA ARG A 47 -7.51 -22.02 -14.17
C ARG A 47 -8.07 -21.35 -15.42
N GLN A 48 -7.72 -21.83 -16.61
CA GLN A 48 -8.21 -21.27 -17.87
C GLN A 48 -9.72 -21.47 -18.04
N ARG A 49 -10.26 -22.66 -17.70
CA ARG A 49 -11.70 -22.91 -17.72
C ARG A 49 -12.45 -22.03 -16.73
N GLU A 50 -11.91 -21.88 -15.52
CA GLU A 50 -12.53 -21.03 -14.49
C GLU A 50 -12.52 -19.56 -14.90
N LEU A 51 -11.41 -19.08 -15.49
CA LEU A 51 -11.33 -17.73 -16.05
C LEU A 51 -12.43 -17.51 -17.09
N LEU A 52 -12.58 -18.43 -18.05
CA LEU A 52 -13.61 -18.34 -19.09
C LEU A 52 -15.01 -18.33 -18.48
N ARG A 53 -15.28 -19.21 -17.50
CA ARG A 53 -16.55 -19.25 -16.78
C ARG A 53 -16.86 -17.90 -16.12
N ILE A 54 -15.93 -17.38 -15.31
CA ILE A 54 -16.08 -16.10 -14.61
C ILE A 54 -16.32 -14.97 -15.61
N THR A 55 -15.57 -14.93 -16.72
CA THR A 55 -15.75 -13.88 -17.73
C THR A 55 -17.13 -13.94 -18.39
N HIS A 56 -17.65 -15.14 -18.65
CA HIS A 56 -18.97 -15.32 -19.23
C HIS A 56 -20.08 -14.93 -18.25
N GLU A 57 -19.95 -15.33 -16.97
CA GLU A 57 -20.88 -14.94 -15.91
C GLU A 57 -20.89 -13.42 -15.69
N ASN A 58 -19.71 -12.79 -15.63
CA ASN A 58 -19.57 -11.33 -15.52
C ASN A 58 -20.21 -10.61 -16.70
N LEU A 59 -20.02 -11.10 -17.92
CA LEU A 59 -20.66 -10.54 -19.11
C LEU A 59 -22.19 -10.66 -19.05
N ALA A 60 -22.71 -11.80 -18.58
CA ALA A 60 -24.15 -11.99 -18.42
C ALA A 60 -24.73 -11.04 -17.36
N ILE A 61 -24.04 -10.85 -16.23
CA ILE A 61 -24.42 -9.88 -15.20
C ILE A 61 -24.41 -8.47 -15.77
N LEU A 62 -23.34 -8.08 -16.46
CA LEU A 62 -23.22 -6.77 -17.06
C LEU A 62 -24.37 -6.50 -18.03
N LYS A 63 -24.68 -7.46 -18.93
CA LYS A 63 -25.81 -7.36 -19.85
C LYS A 63 -27.13 -7.15 -19.13
N ARG A 64 -27.37 -7.85 -18.01
CA ARG A 64 -28.59 -7.67 -17.20
C ARG A 64 -28.65 -6.29 -16.56
N ILE A 65 -27.53 -5.80 -16.02
CA ILE A 65 -27.44 -4.46 -15.41
C ILE A 65 -27.71 -3.39 -16.47
N THR A 66 -27.10 -3.51 -17.65
CA THR A 66 -27.24 -2.50 -18.72
C THR A 66 -28.59 -2.55 -19.41
N ALA A 67 -29.19 -3.73 -19.54
CA ALA A 67 -30.52 -3.89 -20.14
C ALA A 67 -31.64 -3.46 -19.19
N LYS A 68 -31.38 -3.46 -17.87
CA LYS A 68 -32.37 -3.04 -16.89
C LYS A 68 -32.53 -1.52 -16.96
N GLU A 69 -33.72 -1.08 -17.36
CA GLU A 69 -34.07 0.34 -17.26
C GLU A 69 -34.04 0.81 -15.81
N PRO A 70 -33.53 2.02 -15.54
CA PRO A 70 -33.56 2.61 -14.22
C PRO A 70 -35.02 2.79 -13.77
N HIS A 71 -35.37 2.19 -12.63
CA HIS A 71 -36.73 2.26 -12.08
C HIS A 71 -37.15 3.69 -11.72
N TYR A 72 -36.17 4.54 -11.38
CA TYR A 72 -36.39 5.94 -11.06
C TYR A 72 -35.63 6.85 -12.03
N ASN A 73 -36.35 7.84 -12.57
CA ASN A 73 -35.72 8.93 -13.29
C ASN A 73 -35.39 10.05 -12.29
N HIS A 74 -34.14 10.11 -11.86
CA HIS A 74 -33.65 11.12 -10.90
C HIS A 74 -33.91 12.56 -11.37
N LEU A 75 -33.91 12.82 -12.69
CA LEU A 75 -34.23 14.14 -13.23
C LEU A 75 -35.70 14.49 -13.01
N ARG A 76 -36.59 13.53 -13.27
CA ARG A 76 -38.03 13.69 -13.01
C ARG A 76 -38.29 13.93 -11.53
N TRP A 77 -37.69 13.13 -10.65
CA TRP A 77 -37.83 13.30 -9.21
C TRP A 77 -37.29 14.64 -8.72
N LYS A 78 -36.15 15.10 -9.26
CA LYS A 78 -35.62 16.43 -8.94
C LYS A 78 -36.60 17.53 -9.35
N HIS A 79 -37.19 17.41 -10.53
CA HIS A 79 -38.18 18.36 -11.03
C HIS A 79 -39.45 18.36 -10.18
N GLU A 80 -40.01 17.18 -9.89
CA GLU A 80 -41.19 17.02 -9.02
C GLU A 80 -40.90 17.54 -7.60
N ASN A 81 -39.71 17.29 -7.05
CA ASN A 81 -39.32 17.85 -5.76
C ASN A 81 -39.25 19.38 -5.83
N GLN A 82 -38.68 19.96 -6.88
CA GLN A 82 -38.63 21.42 -7.04
C GLN A 82 -40.03 22.04 -7.10
N ILE A 83 -40.95 21.41 -7.83
CA ILE A 83 -42.38 21.80 -7.87
C ILE A 83 -43.01 21.68 -6.48
N ASN A 84 -42.78 20.56 -5.79
CA ASN A 84 -43.28 20.36 -4.43
C ASN A 84 -42.73 21.38 -3.45
N GLN A 85 -41.46 21.80 -3.57
CA GLN A 85 -40.90 22.88 -2.76
C GLN A 85 -41.60 24.21 -3.05
N GLN A 86 -41.96 24.50 -4.31
CA GLN A 86 -42.74 25.68 -4.64
C GLN A 86 -44.14 25.62 -4.02
N TYR A 87 -44.85 24.49 -4.17
CA TYR A 87 -46.16 24.32 -3.53
C TYR A 87 -46.06 24.45 -2.01
N LEU A 88 -45.07 23.82 -1.40
CA LEU A 88 -44.82 23.91 0.04
C LEU A 88 -44.58 25.36 0.46
N ASN A 89 -43.79 26.13 -0.29
CA ASN A 89 -43.57 27.55 -0.02
C ASN A 89 -44.86 28.36 -0.16
N ASN A 90 -45.70 28.06 -1.16
CA ASN A 90 -46.95 28.77 -1.42
C ASN A 90 -48.01 28.51 -0.34
N ILE A 91 -48.10 27.28 0.18
CA ILE A 91 -49.07 26.89 1.23
C ILE A 91 -48.52 27.10 2.65
N SER A 92 -47.24 27.48 2.80
CA SER A 92 -46.64 27.63 4.11
C SER A 92 -47.20 28.86 4.81
N LYS A 93 -47.78 28.66 5.99
CA LYS A 93 -48.21 29.76 6.88
C LYS A 93 -47.04 30.65 7.33
N PHE A 94 -45.82 30.11 7.36
CA PHE A 94 -44.64 30.81 7.83
C PHE A 94 -43.50 30.72 6.81
N PRO A 95 -42.84 31.85 6.45
CA PRO A 95 -41.75 31.84 5.48
C PRO A 95 -40.62 30.89 5.90
N HIS A 96 -40.07 30.11 4.96
CA HIS A 96 -38.97 29.19 5.23
C HIS A 96 -37.76 29.87 5.90
N LYS A 97 -37.58 31.17 5.65
CA LYS A 97 -36.55 32.03 6.24
C LYS A 97 -36.67 32.17 7.77
N TRP A 98 -37.86 32.01 8.33
CA TRP A 98 -38.09 32.10 9.78
C TRP A 98 -37.45 30.94 10.55
N ARG A 99 -37.30 29.76 9.92
CA ARG A 99 -36.54 28.64 10.50
C ARG A 99 -35.03 28.88 10.56
N GLN A 100 -34.47 29.70 9.68
CA GLN A 100 -33.03 30.00 9.66
C GLN A 100 -32.63 31.02 10.73
N GLY A 101 -33.54 31.89 11.16
CA GLY A 101 -33.28 32.87 12.24
C GLY A 101 -32.97 32.22 13.60
N GLN A 102 -33.52 31.03 13.88
CA GLN A 102 -33.18 30.27 15.09
C GLN A 102 -31.79 29.63 15.05
N SER A 103 -31.17 29.53 13.86
CA SER A 103 -29.83 28.94 13.70
C SER A 103 -28.71 29.89 14.16
N HIS A 104 -28.90 31.20 14.02
CA HIS A 104 -27.84 32.18 14.29
C HIS A 104 -27.39 32.19 15.76
N TYR A 105 -28.34 32.06 16.69
CA TYR A 105 -28.03 31.97 18.12
C TYR A 105 -27.21 30.73 18.46
N LYS A 106 -27.53 29.58 17.86
CA LYS A 106 -26.81 28.31 18.06
C LYS A 106 -25.42 28.34 17.43
N LEU A 107 -25.28 28.97 16.26
CA LEU A 107 -24.00 29.20 15.58
C LEU A 107 -23.07 30.08 16.41
N TYR A 108 -23.59 31.19 16.94
CA TYR A 108 -22.85 32.09 17.83
C TYR A 108 -22.40 31.36 19.10
N GLN A 109 -23.27 30.59 19.75
CA GLN A 109 -22.91 29.80 20.93
C GLN A 109 -21.80 28.80 20.65
N MET A 110 -21.85 28.08 19.53
CA MET A 110 -20.79 27.14 19.15
C MET A 110 -19.46 27.85 18.90
N GLN A 111 -19.49 29.04 18.29
CA GLN A 111 -18.28 29.84 18.06
C GLN A 111 -17.65 30.32 19.37
N GLN A 112 -18.48 30.73 20.35
CA GLN A 112 -18.02 31.12 21.69
C GLN A 112 -17.42 29.94 22.46
N LEU A 113 -18.06 28.77 22.42
CA LEU A 113 -17.54 27.55 23.05
C LEU A 113 -16.18 27.15 22.46
N ALA A 114 -16.05 27.18 21.13
CA ALA A 114 -14.78 26.89 20.46
C ALA A 114 -13.68 27.91 20.79
N ALA A 115 -14.03 29.20 20.93
CA ALA A 115 -13.07 30.22 21.37
C ALA A 115 -12.60 29.96 22.81
N ASN A 116 -13.53 29.59 23.71
CA ASN A 116 -13.21 29.27 25.11
C ASN A 116 -12.35 28.02 25.25
N GLU A 117 -12.58 26.98 24.44
CA GLU A 117 -11.73 25.79 24.40
C GLU A 117 -10.31 26.10 23.96
N ARG A 118 -10.15 26.95 22.93
CA ARG A 118 -8.83 27.41 22.49
C ARG A 118 -8.08 28.17 23.57
N ILE A 119 -8.77 29.04 24.32
CA ILE A 119 -8.18 29.76 25.45
C ILE A 119 -7.74 28.78 26.53
N ARG A 120 -8.55 27.78 26.87
CA ARG A 120 -8.17 26.74 27.85
C ARG A 120 -6.93 25.96 27.40
N GLN A 121 -6.90 25.52 26.15
CA GLN A 121 -5.76 24.80 25.59
C GLN A 121 -4.48 25.64 25.63
N GLN A 122 -4.56 26.94 25.29
CA GLN A 122 -3.42 27.84 25.40
C GLN A 122 -2.92 27.97 26.84
N VAL A 123 -3.82 28.16 27.80
CA VAL A 123 -3.46 28.25 29.22
C VAL A 123 -2.80 26.95 29.70
N GLU A 124 -3.33 25.79 29.33
CA GLU A 124 -2.76 24.48 29.66
C GLU A 124 -1.36 24.30 29.05
N THR A 125 -1.17 24.68 27.78
CA THR A 125 0.16 24.62 27.14
C THR A 125 1.18 25.54 27.79
N SER A 126 0.78 26.77 28.16
CA SER A 126 1.66 27.71 28.85
C SER A 126 2.04 27.22 30.26
N GLN A 127 1.10 26.59 30.99
CA GLN A 127 1.40 25.98 32.29
C GLN A 127 2.37 24.80 32.18
N GLN A 128 2.25 23.99 31.13
CA GLN A 128 3.18 22.90 30.85
C GLN A 128 4.58 23.41 30.48
N GLN A 129 4.67 24.49 29.71
CA GLN A 129 5.95 25.14 29.40
C GLN A 129 6.61 25.72 30.65
N ASN A 130 5.85 26.43 31.49
CA ASN A 130 6.38 27.00 32.74
C ASN A 130 6.83 25.92 33.73
N THR A 131 6.12 24.79 33.82
CA THR A 131 6.53 23.66 34.67
C THR A 131 7.78 22.97 34.12
N ALA A 132 7.90 22.80 32.79
CA ALA A 132 9.10 22.27 32.16
C ALA A 132 10.32 23.19 32.36
N GLU A 133 10.16 24.51 32.24
CA GLU A 133 11.22 25.50 32.48
C GLU A 133 11.65 25.52 33.96
N SER A 134 10.70 25.41 34.90
CA SER A 134 10.99 25.28 36.33
C SER A 134 11.77 24.00 36.66
N ALA A 135 11.39 22.87 36.06
CA ALA A 135 12.09 21.59 36.21
C ALA A 135 13.52 21.65 35.63
N LEU A 136 13.70 22.27 34.46
CA LEU A 136 15.01 22.45 33.82
C LEU A 136 15.93 23.36 34.65
N THR A 137 15.38 24.43 35.24
CA THR A 137 16.12 25.32 36.15
C THR A 137 16.55 24.58 37.42
N THR A 138 15.69 23.72 37.96
CA THR A 138 16.00 22.87 39.13
C THR A 138 17.14 21.89 38.82
N LEU A 139 17.10 21.23 37.65
CA LEU A 139 18.15 20.32 37.20
C LEU A 139 19.49 21.02 36.93
N LEU A 140 19.48 22.21 36.35
CA LEU A 140 20.68 23.03 36.15
C LEU A 140 21.31 23.44 37.48
N ASN A 141 20.50 23.79 38.48
CA ASN A 141 20.98 24.13 39.82
C ASN A 141 21.57 22.91 40.55
N GLN A 142 20.98 21.72 40.38
CA GLN A 142 21.58 20.46 40.86
C GLN A 142 22.93 20.17 40.19
N LYS A 143 23.08 20.45 38.89
CA LYS A 143 24.33 20.21 38.15
C LYS A 143 25.44 21.20 38.49
N ARG A 144 25.09 22.44 38.88
CA ARG A 144 26.06 23.45 39.38
C ARG A 144 26.64 23.12 40.75
N GLY A 145 25.97 22.29 41.56
CA GLY A 145 26.49 21.80 42.85
C GLY A 145 27.58 20.72 42.75
N SER A 146 27.97 20.30 41.53
CA SER A 146 28.82 19.13 41.26
C SER A 146 30.11 19.45 40.47
N LEU A 147 30.50 20.72 40.30
CA LEU A 147 31.71 21.08 39.53
C LEU A 147 32.85 21.51 40.47
N ASP A 148 33.84 20.63 40.63
CA ASP A 148 35.07 20.82 41.41
C ASP A 148 35.94 21.98 40.91
N PRO A 149 36.54 22.80 41.80
CA PRO A 149 37.23 24.03 41.40
C PRO A 149 38.74 23.84 41.22
N LYS A 150 39.23 23.06 40.24
CA LYS A 150 40.65 23.13 39.82
C LYS A 150 40.86 22.72 38.35
N SER A 151 40.92 23.70 37.44
CA SER A 151 41.75 23.57 36.23
C SER A 151 42.34 24.95 35.84
N PRO A 152 43.66 25.05 35.59
CA PRO A 152 44.34 26.33 35.35
C PRO A 152 44.16 26.86 33.90
N PRO A 153 44.31 28.19 33.69
CA PRO A 153 43.93 28.84 32.43
C PRO A 153 44.98 28.64 31.33
N LEU A 154 44.49 28.43 30.10
CA LEU A 154 45.30 28.38 28.88
C LEU A 154 45.60 29.80 28.39
N ILE A 155 46.89 30.10 28.26
CA ILE A 155 47.45 31.30 27.61
C ILE A 155 47.07 31.25 26.12
N LYS A 156 46.50 32.34 25.61
CA LYS A 156 46.21 32.52 24.18
C LYS A 156 47.21 33.53 23.59
N ILE A 157 47.90 33.07 22.55
CA ILE A 157 48.65 33.86 21.57
C ILE A 157 47.66 34.75 20.79
#